data_AF-A0A349H1T9-F1
#
_entry.id   AF-A0A349H1T9-F1
#
_cell.length_a   1.000
_cell.length_b   1.000
_cell.length_c   1.000
_cell.angle_alpha   90.00
_cell.angle_beta   90.00
_cell.angle_gamma   90.00
#
_symmetry.space_group_name_H-M   'P 1'
#
loop_
_entity.id
_entity.type
_entity.pdbx_description
1 polymer ?
#
loop_
_entity_poly.entity_id
_entity_poly.type
_entity_poly.pdbx_seq_one_letter_code
_entity_poly.pdbx_strand_id
1 'polypeptide(L)' 'VRNERGALFRKAFRKLNDRQQKILYLYYYEELTLKEIGTILDLTEARICQLHAGALLVLRGMLQGS' A
#
# COMPACT_ATOMS: atom_id res chain seq x y z
N VAL A 1 15.38 16.93 -8.22
CA VAL A 1 14.72 15.81 -8.93
C VAL A 1 14.63 14.48 -8.15
N ARG A 2 15.72 13.74 -7.84
CA ARG A 2 15.62 12.40 -7.20
C ARG A 2 15.04 12.42 -5.77
N ASN A 3 15.36 13.46 -4.98
CA ASN A 3 14.84 13.62 -3.61
C ASN A 3 13.37 14.06 -3.54
N GLU A 4 12.85 14.76 -4.55
CA GLU A 4 11.49 15.31 -4.54
C GLU A 4 10.44 14.23 -4.75
N ARG A 5 10.67 13.29 -5.68
CA ARG A 5 9.76 12.15 -5.89
C ARG A 5 9.68 11.25 -4.66
N GLY A 6 10.82 11.02 -4.00
CA GLY A 6 10.86 10.27 -2.74
C GLY A 6 10.13 10.99 -1.60
N ALA A 7 10.24 12.32 -1.51
CA ALA A 7 9.49 13.11 -0.54
C ALA A 7 7.97 13.08 -0.79
N LEU A 8 7.55 13.18 -2.06
CA LEU A 8 6.15 13.07 -2.45
C LEU A 8 5.59 11.68 -2.13
N PHE A 9 6.34 10.62 -2.44
CA PHE A 9 5.96 9.26 -2.08
C PHE A 9 5.80 9.10 -0.57
N ARG A 10 6.75 9.56 0.24
CA ARG A 10 6.63 9.52 1.71
C ARG A 10 5.38 10.25 2.21
N LYS A 11 5.05 11.40 1.61
CA LYS A 11 3.84 12.16 1.95
C LYS A 11 2.57 11.39 1.57
N ALA A 12 2.54 10.77 0.39
CA ALA A 12 1.41 9.97 -0.07
C ALA A 12 1.24 8.69 0.76
N PHE A 13 2.35 8.00 1.07
CA PHE A 13 2.34 6.79 1.89
C PHE A 13 1.80 7.05 3.30
N ARG A 14 2.13 8.20 3.90
CA ARG A 14 1.57 8.62 5.20
C ARG A 14 0.06 8.91 5.17
N LYS A 15 -0.59 8.99 4.01
CA LYS A 15 -2.06 9.12 3.89
C LYS A 15 -2.77 7.78 3.90
N LEU A 16 -2.05 6.69 3.70
CA LEU A 16 -2.59 5.34 3.86
C LEU A 16 -2.81 5.05 5.34
N ASN A 17 -3.86 4.31 5.67
CA ASN A 17 -4.02 3.81 7.04
C ASN A 17 -2.97 2.72 7.34
N ASP A 18 -2.74 2.45 8.62
CA ASP A 18 -1.70 1.50 9.06
C ASP A 18 -1.85 0.11 8.44
N ARG A 19 -3.10 -0.34 8.24
CA ARG A 19 -3.38 -1.63 7.63
C ARG A 19 -2.97 -1.66 6.15
N GLN A 20 -3.25 -0.61 5.39
CA GLN A 20 -2.83 -0.46 4.01
C GLN A 20 -1.30 -0.39 3.89
N GLN A 21 -0.65 0.40 4.75
CA GLN A 21 0.82 0.48 4.78
C GLN A 21 1.44 -0.90 5.04
N LYS A 22 0.91 -1.63 6.03
CA LYS A 22 1.37 -2.99 6.36
C LYS A 22 1.14 -3.98 5.22
N ILE A 23 -0.01 -3.93 4.54
CA ILE A 23 -0.27 -4.78 3.36
C ILE A 23 0.74 -4.50 2.25
N LEU A 24 1.03 -3.24 1.94
CA LEU A 24 2.02 -2.88 0.91
C LEU A 24 3.43 -3.33 1.29
N TYR A 25 3.81 -3.19 2.57
CA TYR A 25 5.09 -3.68 3.07
C TYR A 25 5.20 -5.20 2.89
N LEU A 26 4.21 -5.96 3.37
CA LEU A 26 4.23 -7.41 3.26
C LEU A 26 4.22 -7.89 1.80
N TYR A 27 3.52 -7.20 0.90
CA TYR A 27 3.44 -7.59 -0.50
C TYR A 27 4.68 -7.22 -1.31
N TYR A 28 5.19 -5.99 -1.18
CA TYR A 28 6.28 -5.48 -2.02
C TYR A 28 7.67 -5.66 -1.42
N TYR A 29 7.79 -5.74 -0.10
CA TYR A 29 9.08 -5.86 0.58
C TYR A 29 9.34 -7.29 1.07
N GLU A 30 8.34 -7.93 1.68
CA GLU A 30 8.44 -9.32 2.14
C GLU A 30 8.01 -10.34 1.05
N GLU A 31 7.60 -9.87 -0.13
CA GLU A 31 7.20 -10.68 -1.29
C GLU A 31 6.09 -11.71 -1.00
N LEU A 32 5.25 -11.46 0.01
CA LEU A 32 4.15 -12.35 0.38
C LEU A 32 2.97 -12.24 -0.57
N THR A 33 2.31 -13.38 -0.79
CA THR A 33 1.04 -13.43 -1.54
C THR A 33 -0.11 -12.82 -0.74
N LEU A 34 -1.17 -12.37 -1.42
CA LEU A 34 -2.37 -11.83 -0.76
C LEU A 34 -3.04 -12.86 0.18
N LYS A 35 -2.91 -14.14 -0.14
CA LYS A 35 -3.38 -15.25 0.69
C LYS A 35 -2.59 -15.35 2.00
N GLU A 36 -1.26 -15.33 1.95
CA GLU A 36 -0.40 -15.37 3.14
C GLU A 36 -0.60 -14.13 4.02
N ILE A 37 -0.73 -12.96 3.40
CA ILE A 37 -1.05 -11.71 4.10
C ILE A 37 -2.42 -11.81 4.80
N GLY A 38 -3.40 -12.44 4.15
CA GLY A 38 -4.72 -12.71 4.74
C GLY A 38 -4.61 -13.53 6.03
N THR A 39 -3.82 -14.60 5.99
CA THR A 39 -3.54 -15.42 7.18
C THR A 39 -2.87 -14.63 8.30
N ILE A 40 -1.86 -13.79 7.97
CA ILE A 40 -1.13 -12.99 8.97
C ILE A 40 -2.00 -11.92 9.63
N LEU A 41 -2.93 -11.33 8.87
CA LEU A 41 -3.77 -10.22 9.32
C LEU A 41 -5.16 -10.66 9.81
N ASP A 42 -5.44 -11.97 9.81
CA ASP A 42 -6.75 -12.55 10.10
C ASP A 42 -7.88 -11.95 9.25
N LEU A 43 -7.64 -11.93 7.93
CA LEU A 43 -8.56 -11.38 6.93
C LEU A 43 -8.64 -12.29 5.71
N THR A 44 -9.76 -12.23 4.99
CA THR A 44 -9.90 -12.94 3.72
C THR A 44 -9.00 -12.33 2.64
N GLU A 45 -8.55 -13.14 1.69
CA GLU A 45 -7.77 -12.68 0.52
C GLU A 45 -8.50 -11.57 -0.26
N ALA A 46 -9.82 -11.69 -0.42
CA ALA A 46 -10.64 -10.67 -1.05
C ALA A 46 -10.58 -9.32 -0.30
N ARG A 47 -10.56 -9.35 1.03
CA ARG A 47 -10.42 -8.14 1.84
C ARG A 47 -9.03 -7.52 1.72
N ILE A 48 -7.97 -8.33 1.65
CA ILE A 48 -6.61 -7.85 1.38
C ILE A 48 -6.53 -7.20 0.00
N CYS A 49 -7.08 -7.84 -1.03
CA CYS A 49 -7.12 -7.29 -2.40
C CYS A 49 -7.80 -5.91 -2.46
N GLN A 50 -8.94 -5.75 -1.78
CA GLN A 50 -9.63 -4.45 -1.68
C GLN A 50 -8.78 -3.37 -1.00
N LEU A 51 -8.16 -3.70 0.14
CA LEU A 51 -7.33 -2.76 0.89
C LEU A 51 -6.07 -2.38 0.09
N HIS A 52 -5.45 -3.34 -0.58
CA HIS A 52 -4.33 -3.14 -1.50
C HIS A 52 -4.72 -2.21 -2.66
N ALA A 53 -5.82 -2.50 -3.36
CA ALA A 53 -6.31 -1.67 -4.45
C ALA A 53 -6.64 -0.23 -4.00
N GLY A 54 -7.29 -0.08 -2.85
CA GLY A 54 -7.56 1.23 -2.26
C GLY A 54 -6.29 2.00 -1.91
N ALA A 55 -5.24 1.31 -1.45
CA ALA A 55 -3.94 1.94 -1.18
C ALA A 55 -3.29 2.45 -2.47
N LEU A 56 -3.29 1.63 -3.52
CA LEU A 56 -2.76 2.02 -4.84
C LEU A 56 -3.52 3.21 -5.44
N LEU A 57 -4.84 3.29 -5.25
CA LEU A 57 -5.65 4.42 -5.72
C LEU A 57 -5.22 5.74 -5.06
N VAL A 58 -5.05 5.73 -3.74
CA VAL A 58 -4.57 6.92 -2.98
C VAL A 58 -3.18 7.33 -3.44
N LEU A 59 -2.26 6.36 -3.57
CA LEU A 59 -0.90 6.64 -4.03
C LEU A 59 -0.89 7.24 -5.44
N ARG A 60 -1.65 6.66 -6.38
CA ARG A 60 -1.75 7.17 -7.75
C ARG A 60 -2.29 8.60 -7.80
N GLY A 61 -3.40 8.87 -7.10
CA GLY A 61 -3.99 10.20 -7.08
C GLY A 61 -3.05 11.29 -6.56
N MET A 62 -2.18 10.95 -5.61
CA MET A 62 -1.21 11.91 -5.06
C MET A 62 0.09 12.02 -5.85
N LEU A 63 0.50 10.95 -6.53
CA LEU A 63 1.76 10.91 -7.29
C LEU A 63 1.60 11.41 -8.72
N GLN A 64 0.42 11.27 -9.31
CA GLN A 64 0.17 11.73 -10.67
C GLN A 64 -0.08 13.23 -10.77
N GLY A 65 -0.42 13.90 -9.66
CA GLY A 65 -0.81 15.31 -9.67
C GLY A 65 -2.13 15.49 -10.43
N SER A 66 -2.97 16.41 -9.98
CA SER A 66 -4.06 16.91 -10.83
C SER A 66 -3.49 17.74 -11.98
#